data_AF-A0A8S4QWX3-F1
#
_entry.id   AF-A0A8S4QWX3-F1
#
_cell.length_a   1.000
_cell.length_b   1.000
_cell.length_c   1.000
_cell.angle_alpha   90.00
_cell.angle_beta   90.00
_cell.angle_gamma   90.00
#
_symmetry.space_group_name_H-M   'P 1'
#
loop_
_entity.id
_entity.type
_entity.pdbx_description
1 polymer ?
#
loop_
_entity_poly.entity_id
_entity_poly.type
_entity_poly.pdbx_seq_one_letter_code
_entity_poly.pdbx_strand_id
1 'polypeptide(L)'
;MRLLAKKAVLNGLSVLPYIKTSLSPGSGVVTYYLKESGVVPYLEKLGFDIVGYGCMTCIGNSGPIDDNIANTIEKNELVCCGVLSGNRNFEGRIHPNTRANYLASPLLVIAYALAGTVDIDFETQPLGNRADGSPVFLREIWPTRAEIQEVENKYVIPGMFKE
;
A
#
# COMPACT_ATOMS: atom_id res chain seq x y z
N MET A 1 -7.65 -0.26 3.69
CA MET A 1 -6.44 -1.07 3.44
C MET A 1 -6.76 -2.57 3.46
N ARG A 2 -7.23 -3.09 4.61
CA ARG A 2 -7.53 -4.51 4.88
C ARG A 2 -8.32 -5.27 3.79
N LEU A 3 -9.49 -4.75 3.41
CA LEU A 3 -10.40 -5.42 2.50
C LEU A 3 -9.85 -5.49 1.06
N LEU A 4 -9.21 -4.41 0.61
CA LEU A 4 -8.66 -4.35 -0.74
C LEU A 4 -7.48 -5.31 -0.91
N ALA A 5 -6.60 -5.42 0.08
CA ALA A 5 -5.50 -6.40 0.07
C ALA A 5 -6.02 -7.83 -0.06
N LYS A 6 -7.03 -8.19 0.75
CA LYS A 6 -7.68 -9.49 0.68
C LYS A 6 -8.29 -9.75 -0.70
N LYS A 7 -9.09 -8.81 -1.22
CA LYS A 7 -9.71 -8.94 -2.54
C LYS A 7 -8.68 -9.04 -3.67
N ALA A 8 -7.60 -8.27 -3.63
CA ALA A 8 -6.52 -8.30 -4.62
C ALA A 8 -5.84 -9.69 -4.68
N VAL A 9 -5.41 -10.21 -3.53
CA VAL A 9 -4.75 -11.52 -3.44
C VAL A 9 -5.67 -12.65 -3.87
N LEU A 10 -6.96 -12.61 -3.49
CA LEU A 10 -7.94 -13.61 -3.91
C LEU A 10 -8.24 -13.57 -5.42
N ASN A 11 -8.03 -12.42 -6.06
CA ASN A 11 -8.08 -12.27 -7.52
C ASN A 11 -6.73 -12.55 -8.19
N GLY A 12 -5.74 -13.08 -7.48
CA GLY A 12 -4.44 -13.47 -8.04
C GLY A 12 -3.50 -12.31 -8.34
N LEU A 13 -3.78 -11.10 -7.85
CA LEU A 13 -2.90 -9.95 -8.02
C LEU A 13 -1.73 -10.00 -7.03
N SER A 14 -0.59 -9.46 -7.46
CA SER A 14 0.61 -9.25 -6.64
C SER A 14 1.26 -7.91 -6.95
N VAL A 15 2.04 -7.39 -6.02
CA VAL A 15 2.87 -6.20 -6.21
C VAL A 15 4.17 -6.60 -6.91
N LEU A 16 4.68 -5.74 -7.79
CA LEU A 16 5.97 -6.00 -8.46
C LEU A 16 7.11 -6.00 -7.43
N PRO A 17 8.05 -6.96 -7.49
CA PRO A 17 9.01 -7.21 -6.40
C PRO A 17 10.01 -6.07 -6.16
N TYR A 18 10.20 -5.19 -7.13
CA TYR A 18 11.10 -4.04 -7.01
C TYR A 18 10.43 -2.83 -6.32
N ILE A 19 9.13 -2.88 -6.07
CA ILE A 19 8.39 -1.80 -5.40
C ILE A 19 8.62 -1.93 -3.90
N LYS A 20 9.19 -0.87 -3.31
CA LYS A 20 9.39 -0.80 -1.87
C LYS A 20 8.07 -0.48 -1.16
N THR A 21 7.44 -1.52 -0.65
CA THR A 21 6.22 -1.45 0.17
C THR A 21 6.57 -1.46 1.66
N SER A 22 5.76 -0.80 2.47
CA SER A 22 5.92 -0.83 3.92
C SER A 22 4.63 -0.48 4.64
N LEU A 23 4.44 -1.03 5.83
CA LEU A 23 3.38 -0.67 6.76
C LEU A 23 4.01 -0.20 8.07
N SER A 24 3.75 1.05 8.46
CA SER A 24 4.25 1.64 9.71
C SER A 24 3.08 2.11 10.57
N PRO A 25 2.52 1.23 11.42
CA PRO A 25 1.42 1.60 12.29
C PRO A 25 1.82 2.66 13.33
N GLY A 26 0.91 3.59 13.63
CA GLY A 26 1.15 4.59 14.67
C GLY A 26 1.10 4.03 16.10
N SER A 27 0.46 2.88 16.31
CA SER A 27 0.35 2.22 17.61
C SER A 27 0.23 0.69 17.48
N GLY A 28 0.50 -0.02 18.57
CA GLY A 28 0.34 -1.48 18.66
C GLY A 28 -1.12 -1.94 18.47
N VAL A 29 -2.09 -1.11 18.87
CA VAL A 29 -3.54 -1.39 18.71
C VAL A 29 -3.89 -1.60 17.24
N VAL A 30 -3.24 -0.86 16.33
CA VAL A 30 -3.44 -1.02 14.88
C VAL A 30 -3.01 -2.41 14.42
N THR A 31 -1.84 -2.87 14.85
CA THR A 31 -1.39 -4.22 14.52
C THR A 31 -2.32 -5.28 15.12
N TYR A 32 -2.78 -5.07 16.35
CA TYR A 32 -3.68 -5.99 17.03
C TYR A 32 -4.98 -6.18 16.24
N TYR A 33 -5.68 -5.10 15.90
CA TYR A 33 -6.91 -5.24 15.11
C TYR A 33 -6.64 -5.85 13.72
N LEU A 34 -5.46 -5.64 13.12
CA LEU A 34 -5.14 -6.15 11.79
C LEU A 34 -4.99 -7.67 11.86
N LYS A 35 -4.32 -8.17 12.91
CA LYS A 35 -4.18 -9.59 13.21
C LYS A 35 -5.55 -10.23 13.48
N GLU A 36 -6.34 -9.65 14.37
CA GLU A 36 -7.68 -10.16 14.71
C GLU A 36 -8.63 -10.20 13.50
N SER A 37 -8.51 -9.23 12.59
CA SER A 37 -9.31 -9.24 11.35
C SER A 37 -8.83 -10.27 10.30
N GLY A 38 -7.72 -10.98 10.55
CA GLY A 38 -7.17 -12.01 9.67
C GLY A 38 -6.59 -11.48 8.36
N VAL A 39 -6.27 -10.18 8.29
CA VAL A 39 -5.86 -9.54 7.02
C VAL A 39 -4.35 -9.37 6.87
N VAL A 40 -3.59 -9.52 7.95
CA VAL A 40 -2.12 -9.43 7.94
C VAL A 40 -1.49 -10.33 6.87
N PRO A 41 -1.88 -11.62 6.73
CA PRO A 41 -1.26 -12.49 5.71
C PRO A 41 -1.44 -11.98 4.27
N TYR A 42 -2.55 -11.27 3.99
CA TYR A 42 -2.79 -10.69 2.67
C TYR A 42 -1.97 -9.42 2.43
N LEU A 43 -1.72 -8.65 3.49
CA LEU A 43 -0.84 -7.47 3.43
C LEU A 43 0.61 -7.88 3.22
N GLU A 44 1.10 -8.85 4.00
CA GLU A 44 2.45 -9.42 3.88
C GLU A 44 2.66 -10.03 2.49
N LYS A 45 1.66 -10.75 1.94
CA LYS A 45 1.74 -11.28 0.58
C LYS A 45 1.84 -10.20 -0.51
N LEU A 46 1.39 -8.98 -0.23
CA LEU A 46 1.56 -7.82 -1.11
C LEU A 46 2.82 -6.98 -0.76
N GLY A 47 3.65 -7.43 0.18
CA GLY A 47 4.87 -6.74 0.65
C GLY A 47 4.65 -5.69 1.73
N PHE A 48 3.42 -5.51 2.23
CA PHE A 48 3.10 -4.55 3.29
C PHE A 48 3.39 -5.12 4.69
N ASP A 49 4.64 -5.50 4.91
CA ASP A 49 5.11 -5.96 6.21
C ASP A 49 5.15 -4.82 7.22
N ILE A 50 4.94 -5.17 8.50
CA ILE A 50 5.06 -4.21 9.60
C ILE A 50 6.55 -3.94 9.83
N VAL A 51 7.03 -2.79 9.35
CA VAL A 51 8.45 -2.40 9.41
C VAL A 51 8.82 -1.64 10.68
N GLY A 52 7.83 -1.23 11.48
CA GLY A 52 8.05 -0.52 12.74
C GLY A 52 6.85 0.32 13.17
N TYR A 53 6.88 0.77 14.41
CA TYR A 53 5.87 1.66 14.99
C TYR A 53 6.42 3.09 15.10
N GLY A 54 5.80 4.04 14.41
CA GLY A 54 6.24 5.43 14.40
C GLY A 54 6.19 6.08 13.02
N CYS A 55 6.81 7.26 12.92
CA CYS A 55 6.66 8.12 11.74
C CYS A 55 7.27 7.55 10.44
N MET A 56 8.41 6.86 10.51
CA MET A 56 9.07 6.17 9.38
C MET A 56 9.09 7.01 8.08
N THR A 57 8.54 6.48 6.98
CA THR A 57 8.46 7.15 5.67
C THR A 57 7.82 8.55 5.72
N CYS A 58 6.88 8.81 6.65
CA CYS A 58 6.19 10.10 6.75
C CYS A 58 7.15 11.27 7.05
N ILE A 59 8.27 11.00 7.73
CA ILE A 59 9.30 12.01 8.03
C ILE A 59 10.56 11.87 7.16
N GLY A 60 10.54 11.00 6.15
CA GLY A 60 11.69 10.73 5.29
C GLY A 60 12.60 9.60 5.77
N ASN A 61 12.25 8.93 6.87
CA ASN A 61 12.93 7.71 7.29
C ASN A 61 12.42 6.50 6.48
N SER A 62 12.48 6.61 5.15
CA SER A 62 12.08 5.58 4.21
C SER A 62 13.10 4.45 4.14
N GLY A 63 14.37 4.69 4.48
CA GLY A 63 15.49 3.75 4.30
C GLY A 63 15.89 3.57 2.83
N PRO A 64 16.94 2.77 2.54
CA PRO A 64 17.50 2.62 1.19
C PRO A 64 16.61 1.77 0.26
N ILE A 65 16.69 2.01 -1.04
CA ILE A 65 16.22 1.10 -2.10
C ILE A 65 17.40 0.29 -2.63
N ASP A 66 17.14 -0.77 -3.42
CA ASP A 66 18.20 -1.54 -4.06
C ASP A 66 19.09 -0.64 -4.93
N ASP A 67 20.41 -0.79 -4.80
CA ASP A 67 21.39 0.05 -5.50
C ASP A 67 21.22 -0.04 -7.02
N ASN A 68 20.81 -1.19 -7.57
CA ASN A 68 20.56 -1.32 -9.00
C ASN A 68 19.36 -0.46 -9.44
N ILE A 69 18.32 -0.37 -8.59
CA ILE A 69 17.17 0.48 -8.85
C ILE A 69 17.61 1.95 -8.77
N ALA A 70 18.29 2.36 -7.70
CA ALA A 70 18.79 3.73 -7.54
C ALA A 70 19.66 4.17 -8.73
N ASN A 71 20.64 3.35 -9.11
CA ASN A 71 21.51 3.59 -10.26
C ASN A 71 20.72 3.69 -11.57
N THR A 72 19.69 2.86 -11.76
CA THR A 72 18.84 2.91 -12.95
C THR A 72 18.03 4.19 -13.02
N ILE A 73 17.51 4.67 -11.88
CA ILE A 73 16.76 5.92 -11.80
C ILE A 73 17.67 7.09 -12.16
N GLU A 74 18.85 7.17 -11.54
CA GLU A 74 19.79 8.28 -11.74
C GLU A 74 20.37 8.29 -13.16
N LYS A 75 20.83 7.13 -13.66
CA LYS A 75 21.45 7.02 -14.99
C LYS A 75 20.50 7.37 -16.13
N ASN A 76 19.21 7.08 -15.98
CA ASN A 76 18.21 7.32 -17.03
C ASN A 76 17.32 8.55 -16.74
N GLU A 77 17.68 9.35 -15.71
CA GLU A 77 16.96 10.56 -15.30
C GLU A 77 15.44 10.35 -15.10
N LEU A 78 15.05 9.18 -14.59
CA LEU A 78 13.65 8.80 -14.46
C LEU A 78 12.93 9.59 -13.37
N VAL A 79 11.69 9.97 -13.63
CA VAL A 79 10.80 10.57 -12.62
C VAL A 79 10.08 9.45 -11.87
N CYS A 80 10.70 8.97 -10.79
CA CYS A 80 10.07 7.99 -9.92
C CYS A 80 9.11 8.62 -8.91
N CYS A 81 8.09 7.85 -8.57
CA CYS A 81 6.98 8.29 -7.73
C CYS A 81 6.97 7.59 -6.36
N GLY A 82 6.79 8.36 -5.29
CA GLY A 82 6.41 7.86 -3.97
C GLY A 82 4.91 8.06 -3.73
N VAL A 83 4.21 7.03 -3.28
CA VAL A 83 2.79 7.15 -2.87
C VAL A 83 2.68 6.77 -1.40
N LEU A 84 2.11 7.67 -0.59
CA LEU A 84 2.05 7.48 0.86
C LEU A 84 0.73 7.97 1.47
N SER A 85 0.32 7.33 2.56
CA SER A 85 -0.82 7.77 3.38
C SER A 85 -0.38 8.68 4.53
N GLY A 86 0.52 9.61 4.23
CA GLY A 86 1.03 10.63 5.15
C GLY A 86 0.31 11.98 5.00
N ASN A 87 0.98 13.05 5.42
CA ASN A 87 0.42 14.42 5.38
C ASN A 87 1.31 15.45 4.65
N ARG A 88 2.51 15.06 4.20
CA ARG A 88 3.47 15.92 3.49
C ARG A 88 4.15 15.15 2.37
N ASN A 89 4.43 15.81 1.26
CA ASN A 89 4.96 15.20 0.03
C ASN A 89 5.98 16.09 -0.71
N PHE A 90 6.74 16.90 0.02
CA PHE A 90 7.78 17.75 -0.58
C PHE A 90 8.88 16.91 -1.25
N GLU A 91 9.42 17.42 -2.37
CA GLU A 91 10.55 16.80 -3.07
C GLU A 91 11.75 16.61 -2.13
N GLY A 92 12.42 15.46 -2.23
CA GLY A 92 13.57 15.10 -1.38
C GLY A 92 13.24 14.77 0.08
N ARG A 93 12.01 15.03 0.55
CA ARG A 93 11.61 14.72 1.93
C ARG A 93 11.24 13.26 2.12
N ILE A 94 10.66 12.61 1.10
CA ILE A 94 10.17 11.23 1.23
C ILE A 94 11.29 10.23 0.97
N HIS A 95 11.95 10.35 -0.18
CA HIS A 95 13.12 9.56 -0.54
C HIS A 95 13.95 10.37 -1.57
N PRO A 96 15.29 10.33 -1.55
CA PRO A 96 16.13 11.08 -2.48
C PRO A 96 15.87 10.71 -3.96
N ASN A 97 15.66 9.43 -4.26
CA ASN A 97 15.36 8.95 -5.62
C ASN A 97 13.89 9.11 -6.06
N THR A 98 13.03 9.80 -5.29
CA THR A 98 11.63 10.07 -5.68
C THR A 98 11.41 11.57 -5.89
N ARG A 99 11.14 11.96 -7.13
CA ARG A 99 10.90 13.36 -7.51
C ARG A 99 9.43 13.75 -7.42
N ALA A 100 8.53 12.81 -7.71
CA ALA A 100 7.09 13.00 -7.58
C ALA A 100 6.56 12.25 -6.34
N ASN A 101 5.81 12.91 -5.48
CA ASN A 101 5.27 12.28 -4.27
C ASN A 101 3.78 12.61 -4.10
N TYR A 102 2.96 11.58 -3.89
CA TYR A 102 1.50 11.68 -3.85
C TYR A 102 0.96 11.24 -2.50
N LEU A 103 0.17 12.12 -1.87
CA LEU A 103 -0.62 11.78 -0.70
C LEU A 103 -1.90 11.08 -1.13
N ALA A 104 -2.12 9.89 -0.62
CA ALA A 104 -3.27 9.07 -1.00
C ALA A 104 -3.84 8.33 0.21
N SER A 105 -5.09 7.87 0.11
CA SER A 105 -5.66 7.03 1.16
C SER A 105 -4.90 5.68 1.24
N PRO A 106 -4.90 4.99 2.40
CA PRO A 106 -4.29 3.66 2.50
C PRO A 106 -4.83 2.63 1.50
N LEU A 107 -6.05 2.83 0.96
CA LEU A 107 -6.58 1.98 -0.12
C LEU A 107 -5.89 2.28 -1.46
N LEU A 108 -5.73 3.56 -1.78
CA LEU A 108 -5.05 3.99 -3.00
C LEU A 108 -3.56 3.66 -2.99
N VAL A 109 -2.88 3.72 -1.83
CA VAL A 109 -1.48 3.28 -1.71
C VAL A 109 -1.32 1.84 -2.20
N ILE A 110 -2.22 0.93 -1.78
CA ILE A 110 -2.19 -0.46 -2.28
C ILE A 110 -2.56 -0.52 -3.77
N ALA A 111 -3.57 0.24 -4.22
CA ALA A 111 -3.96 0.24 -5.62
C ALA A 111 -2.79 0.65 -6.55
N TYR A 112 -2.05 1.69 -6.19
CA TYR A 112 -0.87 2.13 -6.94
C TYR A 112 0.30 1.15 -6.81
N ALA A 113 0.47 0.50 -5.67
CA ALA A 113 1.47 -0.57 -5.53
C ALA A 113 1.14 -1.78 -6.44
N LEU A 114 -0.14 -2.14 -6.56
CA LEU A 114 -0.58 -3.20 -7.47
C LEU A 114 -0.39 -2.81 -8.94
N ALA A 115 -0.74 -1.57 -9.30
CA ALA A 115 -0.56 -1.05 -10.66
C ALA A 115 0.91 -0.85 -11.05
N GLY A 116 1.78 -0.54 -10.08
CA GLY A 116 3.20 -0.26 -10.29
C GLY A 116 3.51 1.09 -10.95
N THR A 117 2.49 1.90 -11.24
CA THR A 117 2.63 3.24 -11.82
C THR A 117 1.52 4.15 -11.31
N VAL A 118 1.80 5.45 -11.22
CA VAL A 118 0.76 6.48 -10.97
C VAL A 118 0.11 6.98 -12.26
N ASP A 119 0.73 6.73 -13.41
CA ASP A 119 0.20 7.02 -14.74
C ASP A 119 -0.70 5.87 -15.20
N ILE A 120 -1.82 5.71 -14.49
CA ILE A 120 -2.83 4.69 -14.74
C ILE A 120 -4.22 5.30 -14.69
N ASP A 121 -5.05 4.96 -15.66
CA ASP A 121 -6.48 5.21 -15.61
C ASP A 121 -7.19 3.95 -15.08
N PHE A 122 -7.61 3.99 -13.82
CA PHE A 122 -8.27 2.85 -13.16
C PHE A 122 -9.66 2.50 -13.72
N GLU A 123 -10.29 3.37 -14.52
CA GLU A 123 -11.57 3.07 -15.16
C GLU A 123 -11.38 2.19 -16.39
N THR A 124 -10.35 2.50 -17.19
CA THR A 124 -10.11 1.88 -18.50
C THR A 124 -8.98 0.85 -18.50
N GLN A 125 -8.07 0.89 -17.54
CA GLN A 125 -6.91 -0.01 -17.46
C GLN A 125 -7.02 -0.99 -16.28
N PRO A 126 -6.69 -2.28 -16.48
CA PRO A 126 -6.67 -3.27 -15.41
C PRO A 126 -5.43 -3.10 -14.50
N LEU A 127 -5.56 -3.54 -13.25
CA LEU A 127 -4.43 -3.63 -12.31
C LEU A 127 -3.50 -4.81 -12.62
N GLY A 128 -4.02 -5.81 -13.34
CA GLY A 128 -3.33 -7.03 -13.68
C GLY A 128 -4.31 -8.07 -14.21
N ASN A 129 -3.82 -9.29 -14.44
CA ASN A 129 -4.62 -10.39 -14.94
C ASN A 129 -4.65 -11.53 -13.92
N ARG A 130 -5.79 -12.23 -13.85
CA ARG A 130 -5.91 -13.49 -13.08
C ARG A 130 -5.11 -14.60 -13.77
N ALA A 131 -5.00 -15.75 -13.10
CA ALA A 131 -4.32 -16.93 -13.66
C ALA A 131 -4.96 -17.46 -14.96
N ASP A 132 -6.25 -17.20 -15.18
CA ASP A 132 -6.98 -17.55 -16.40
C ASP A 132 -6.83 -16.51 -17.53
N GLY A 133 -6.07 -15.44 -17.29
CA GLY A 133 -5.85 -14.34 -18.25
C GLY A 133 -6.93 -13.25 -18.21
N SER A 134 -7.98 -13.38 -17.39
CA SER A 134 -9.01 -12.35 -17.28
C SER A 134 -8.48 -11.08 -16.58
N PRO A 135 -8.81 -9.88 -17.08
CA PRO A 135 -8.37 -8.64 -16.45
C PRO A 135 -9.06 -8.42 -15.10
N VAL A 136 -8.35 -7.80 -14.16
CA VAL A 136 -8.87 -7.37 -12.86
C VAL A 136 -8.79 -5.86 -12.78
N PHE A 137 -9.93 -5.19 -12.72
CA PHE A 137 -10.03 -3.75 -12.57
C PHE A 137 -10.13 -3.34 -11.10
N LEU A 138 -9.74 -2.09 -10.80
CA LEU A 138 -9.81 -1.56 -9.43
C LEU A 138 -11.23 -1.65 -8.85
N ARG A 139 -12.25 -1.38 -9.67
CA ARG A 139 -13.68 -1.45 -9.28
C ARG A 139 -14.11 -2.82 -8.75
N GLU A 140 -13.48 -3.91 -9.19
CA GLU A 140 -13.83 -5.27 -8.77
C GLU A 140 -13.29 -5.59 -7.36
N ILE A 141 -12.18 -4.98 -6.99
CA ILE A 141 -11.51 -5.19 -5.69
C ILE A 141 -11.73 -4.05 -4.70
N TRP A 142 -12.37 -2.96 -5.12
CA TRP A 142 -12.64 -1.82 -4.25
C TRP A 142 -13.69 -2.18 -3.20
N PRO A 143 -13.40 -1.96 -1.90
CA PRO A 143 -14.37 -2.23 -0.86
C PRO A 143 -15.48 -1.17 -0.87
N THR A 144 -16.72 -1.61 -0.71
CA THR A 144 -17.85 -0.71 -0.52
C THR A 144 -17.84 -0.12 0.89
N ARG A 145 -18.52 1.01 1.07
CA ARG A 145 -18.65 1.64 2.39
C ARG A 145 -19.32 0.71 3.42
N ALA A 146 -20.31 -0.08 2.99
CA ALA A 146 -21.00 -1.03 3.84
C ALA A 146 -20.05 -2.13 4.34
N GLU A 147 -19.23 -2.72 3.46
CA GLU A 147 -18.22 -3.73 3.84
C GLU A 147 -17.21 -3.16 4.83
N ILE A 148 -16.78 -1.90 4.65
CA ILE A 148 -15.85 -1.24 5.57
C ILE A 148 -16.48 -1.08 6.96
N GLN A 149 -17.73 -0.60 7.02
CA GLN A 149 -18.45 -0.39 8.29
C GLN A 149 -18.71 -1.69 9.04
N GLU A 150 -19.05 -2.76 8.33
CA GLU A 150 -19.26 -4.07 8.95
C GLU A 150 -18.00 -4.58 9.64
N VAL A 151 -16.85 -4.47 8.97
CA VAL A 151 -15.54 -4.86 9.53
C VAL A 151 -15.16 -3.94 10.70
N GLU A 152 -15.39 -2.65 10.59
CA GLU A 152 -15.09 -1.69 11.66
C GLU A 152 -15.90 -2.02 12.93
N ASN A 153 -17.21 -2.21 12.80
CA ASN A 153 -18.08 -2.55 13.92
C ASN A 153 -17.72 -3.90 14.57
N LYS A 154 -17.24 -4.85 13.77
CA LYS A 154 -16.90 -6.20 14.26
C LYS A 154 -15.53 -6.26 14.96
N TYR A 155 -14.55 -5.50 14.48
CA TYR A 155 -13.15 -5.64 14.88
C TYR A 155 -12.56 -4.41 15.57
N VAL A 156 -13.32 -3.32 15.75
CA VAL A 156 -12.89 -2.14 16.49
C VAL A 156 -13.81 -1.98 17.70
N ILE A 157 -13.55 -2.76 18.74
CA ILE A 157 -14.35 -2.79 19.97
C ILE A 157 -13.65 -2.03 21.11
N PRO A 158 -14.38 -1.38 22.02
CA PRO A 158 -13.80 -0.58 23.11
C PRO A 158 -12.81 -1.34 24.00
N GLY A 159 -12.94 -2.67 24.11
CA GLY A 159 -12.02 -3.51 24.87
C GLY A 159 -10.58 -3.44 24.36
N MET A 160 -10.38 -3.20 23.06
CA MET A 160 -9.05 -3.15 22.43
C MET A 160 -8.22 -1.91 22.79
N PHE A 161 -8.85 -0.88 23.38
CA PHE A 161 -8.18 0.36 23.79
C PHE A 161 -7.88 0.41 25.29
N LYS A 162 -8.26 -0.63 26.04
CA LYS A 162 -8.10 -0.71 27.51
C LYS A 162 -6.93 -1.59 27.95
N GLU A 163 -6.25 -2.26 27.02
CA GLU A 163 -5.03 -3.05 27.26
C GLU A 163 -3.76 -2.28 26.90
#